data_AF-A0A2D6D3V6-F1
#
_entry.id   AF-A0A2D6D3V6-F1
#
_cell.length_a   1.000
_cell.length_b   1.000
_cell.length_c   1.000
_cell.angle_alpha   90.00
_cell.angle_beta   90.00
_cell.angle_gamma   90.00
#
_symmetry.space_group_name_H-M   'P 1'
#
loop_
_entity.id
_entity.type
_entity.pdbx_description
1 polymer ?
#
loop_
_entity_poly.entity_id
_entity_poly.type
_entity_poly.pdbx_seq_one_letter_code
_entity_poly.pdbx_strand_id
1 'polypeptide(L)'
;MCIPSGLAETLAGNRRLGAAVDIVAADFEDWIGDSKGGPFFPEYTDHGMRHIRGVLRTADALMTDESRDLLGAEDAAALILAVLLHDCVMHLKEDGFRALIEQDCPWRPMDGFPDRPWHELWTEFASEATRWDDRKRVDVLGDDSEPVNWQALDKAAASGKLSDEHKPLIGEFLRRHHHTLAHQIAIHGVPGPGDDRIRIEGVSAEIADIAGVIARSHGLPMRSCYDYLSHKHGHRRRPRGVLAVYHMALVRVADYLQVGAERAPKAALQVQALRSPISRREWALHGLDMDIRTENDDPELLWITAIPGDVELYLRLKGLLAGIQSELDASWAALGEVYGGEQRLKALGLTIRRVRSNIDDPDEFVRNQ
;
A
#
# COMPACT_ATOMS: atom_id res chain seq x y z
N MET A 1 5.11 -15.19 7.04
CA MET A 1 5.15 -14.55 5.70
C MET A 1 6.19 -15.24 4.83
N CYS A 2 5.94 -15.48 3.54
CA CYS A 2 6.95 -16.04 2.63
C CYS A 2 7.75 -14.90 1.96
N ILE A 3 9.00 -14.69 2.40
CA ILE A 3 9.92 -13.68 1.86
C ILE A 3 10.56 -14.22 0.56
N PRO A 4 10.59 -13.44 -0.55
CA PRO A 4 11.30 -13.82 -1.77
C PRO A 4 12.78 -14.16 -1.52
N SER A 5 13.31 -15.16 -2.23
CA SER A 5 14.66 -15.70 -1.95
C SER A 5 15.76 -14.64 -2.04
N GLY A 6 15.69 -13.72 -3.01
CA GLY A 6 16.66 -12.63 -3.16
C GLY A 6 16.71 -11.74 -1.91
N LEU A 7 15.54 -11.30 -1.42
CA LEU A 7 15.47 -10.50 -0.19
C LEU A 7 15.87 -11.30 1.06
N ALA A 8 15.52 -12.58 1.13
CA ALA A 8 15.92 -13.45 2.24
C ALA A 8 17.45 -13.63 2.30
N GLU A 9 18.11 -13.79 1.15
CA GLU A 9 19.56 -13.86 1.03
C GLU A 9 20.24 -12.55 1.44
N THR A 10 19.72 -11.40 1.00
CA THR A 10 20.21 -10.08 1.42
C THR A 10 20.06 -9.89 2.94
N LEU A 11 18.89 -10.24 3.50
CA LEU A 11 18.60 -10.11 4.93
C LEU A 11 19.48 -11.03 5.79
N ALA A 12 19.84 -12.21 5.28
CA ALA A 12 20.73 -13.16 5.96
C ALA A 12 22.14 -12.60 6.23
N GLY A 13 22.53 -11.51 5.55
CA GLY A 13 23.74 -10.73 5.86
C GLY A 13 23.77 -10.18 7.29
N ASN A 14 22.61 -10.03 7.94
CA ASN A 14 22.49 -9.66 9.35
C ASN A 14 21.50 -10.61 10.07
N ARG A 15 22.03 -11.70 10.63
CA ARG A 15 21.21 -12.77 11.28
C ARG A 15 20.30 -12.25 12.39
N ARG A 16 20.75 -11.28 13.18
CA ARG A 16 19.94 -10.74 14.29
C ARG A 16 18.76 -9.95 13.74
N LEU A 17 19.00 -9.11 12.72
CA LEU A 17 17.95 -8.36 12.07
C LEU A 17 16.97 -9.28 11.32
N GLY A 18 17.48 -10.30 10.63
CA GLY A 18 16.65 -11.32 9.97
C GLY A 18 15.70 -12.01 10.93
N ALA A 19 16.21 -12.51 12.06
CA ALA A 19 15.37 -13.14 13.09
C ALA A 19 14.32 -12.18 13.67
N ALA A 20 14.65 -10.90 13.85
CA ALA A 20 13.69 -9.89 14.31
C ALA A 20 12.57 -9.66 13.29
N VAL A 21 12.92 -9.54 11.99
CA VAL A 21 11.94 -9.39 10.91
C VAL A 21 11.02 -10.61 10.82
N ASP A 22 11.55 -11.83 10.98
CA ASP A 22 10.74 -13.05 10.96
C ASP A 22 9.72 -13.08 12.10
N ILE A 23 10.12 -12.68 13.31
CA ILE A 23 9.20 -12.58 14.47
C ILE A 23 8.09 -11.56 14.19
N VAL A 24 8.46 -10.35 13.77
CA VAL A 24 7.48 -9.29 13.45
C VAL A 24 6.53 -9.73 12.34
N ALA A 25 7.04 -10.39 11.30
CA ALA A 25 6.23 -10.89 10.21
C ALA A 25 5.26 -12.00 10.66
N ALA A 26 5.64 -12.82 11.64
CA ALA A 26 4.77 -13.83 12.23
C ALA A 26 3.67 -13.18 13.08
N ASP A 27 4.01 -12.22 13.95
CA ASP A 27 3.04 -11.54 14.82
C ASP A 27 1.97 -10.79 14.00
N PHE A 28 2.38 -10.10 12.93
CA PHE A 28 1.43 -9.43 12.03
C PHE A 28 0.63 -10.41 11.18
N GLU A 29 1.22 -11.53 10.75
CA GLU A 29 0.49 -12.56 10.00
C GLU A 29 -0.63 -13.17 10.85
N ASP A 30 -0.36 -13.44 12.13
CA ASP A 30 -1.37 -13.91 13.07
C ASP A 30 -2.45 -12.86 13.34
N TRP A 31 -2.09 -11.58 13.38
CA TRP A 31 -3.03 -10.49 13.62
C TRP A 31 -3.95 -10.18 12.44
N ILE A 32 -3.37 -10.13 11.23
CA ILE A 32 -4.08 -9.91 9.97
C ILE A 32 -4.96 -11.13 9.62
N GLY A 33 -4.41 -12.33 9.86
CA GLY A 33 -5.05 -13.61 9.56
C GLY A 33 -5.38 -13.79 8.07
N ASP A 34 -6.30 -14.72 7.80
CA ASP A 34 -6.81 -15.01 6.44
C ASP A 34 -7.99 -14.11 6.04
N SER A 35 -8.26 -13.04 6.82
CA SER A 35 -9.37 -12.14 6.54
C SER A 35 -9.11 -11.32 5.27
N LYS A 36 -10.13 -11.21 4.39
CA LYS A 36 -10.05 -10.39 3.18
C LYS A 36 -9.98 -8.89 3.52
N GLY A 37 -10.50 -8.52 4.69
CA GLY A 37 -10.40 -7.20 5.33
C GLY A 37 -10.86 -7.31 6.78
N GLY A 38 -10.49 -6.32 7.61
CA GLY A 38 -10.94 -6.23 9.01
C GLY A 38 -12.45 -5.95 9.13
N PRO A 39 -12.98 -5.82 10.36
CA PRO A 39 -14.41 -5.63 10.60
C PRO A 39 -15.01 -4.42 9.86
N PHE A 40 -14.20 -3.42 9.52
CA PHE A 40 -14.63 -2.19 8.84
C PHE A 40 -14.65 -2.29 7.31
N PHE A 41 -14.16 -3.40 6.74
CA PHE A 41 -13.96 -3.59 5.32
C PHE A 41 -14.62 -4.89 4.81
N PRO A 42 -15.89 -5.19 5.17
CA PRO A 42 -16.50 -6.48 4.86
C PRO A 42 -16.71 -6.73 3.36
N GLU A 43 -16.86 -5.66 2.58
CA GLU A 43 -17.11 -5.71 1.13
C GLU A 43 -15.87 -5.41 0.27
N TYR A 44 -14.79 -4.99 0.91
CA TYR A 44 -13.56 -4.57 0.26
C TYR A 44 -12.71 -5.77 -0.17
N THR A 45 -11.87 -5.56 -1.17
CA THR A 45 -10.99 -6.58 -1.76
C THR A 45 -9.94 -7.12 -0.79
N ASP A 46 -9.25 -8.19 -1.22
CA ASP A 46 -8.22 -8.88 -0.44
C ASP A 46 -7.07 -7.92 -0.07
N HIS A 47 -7.06 -7.39 1.16
CA HIS A 47 -5.91 -6.70 1.77
C HIS A 47 -5.18 -7.60 2.79
N GLY A 48 -5.53 -8.90 2.83
CA GLY A 48 -4.92 -9.88 3.73
C GLY A 48 -3.49 -10.28 3.33
N MET A 49 -2.97 -11.31 3.98
CA MET A 49 -1.58 -11.75 3.77
C MET A 49 -1.25 -12.17 2.34
N ARG A 50 -2.24 -12.53 1.53
CA ARG A 50 -2.05 -12.85 0.11
C ARG A 50 -1.68 -11.61 -0.71
N HIS A 51 -2.36 -10.48 -0.50
CA HIS A 51 -1.99 -9.18 -1.10
C HIS A 51 -0.61 -8.75 -0.66
N ILE A 52 -0.34 -8.73 0.65
CA ILE A 52 0.97 -8.37 1.20
C ILE A 52 2.11 -9.20 0.58
N ARG A 53 1.92 -10.51 0.43
CA ARG A 53 2.89 -11.39 -0.25
C ARG A 53 3.02 -11.08 -1.75
N GLY A 54 1.91 -10.73 -2.42
CA GLY A 54 1.88 -10.30 -3.82
C GLY A 54 2.66 -9.00 -4.05
N VAL A 55 2.46 -8.00 -3.17
CA VAL A 55 3.21 -6.74 -3.18
C VAL A 55 4.69 -7.00 -2.96
N LEU A 56 5.08 -7.81 -1.97
CA LEU A 56 6.51 -8.08 -1.71
C LEU A 56 7.18 -8.80 -2.88
N ARG A 57 6.50 -9.78 -3.50
CA ARG A 57 7.02 -10.49 -4.68
C ARG A 57 7.17 -9.56 -5.88
N THR A 58 6.20 -8.67 -6.08
CA THR A 58 6.24 -7.70 -7.18
C THR A 58 7.34 -6.68 -6.95
N ALA A 59 7.48 -6.15 -5.73
CA ALA A 59 8.58 -5.28 -5.34
C ALA A 59 9.94 -5.95 -5.57
N ASP A 60 10.09 -7.23 -5.20
CA ASP A 60 11.32 -7.99 -5.49
C ASP A 60 11.60 -8.05 -6.99
N ALA A 61 10.62 -8.46 -7.79
CA ALA A 61 10.82 -8.64 -9.23
C ALA A 61 10.89 -7.33 -10.04
N LEU A 62 10.50 -6.19 -9.46
CA LEU A 62 10.73 -4.86 -10.02
C LEU A 62 12.20 -4.41 -9.92
N MET A 63 12.99 -5.02 -9.05
CA MET A 63 14.41 -4.66 -8.90
C MET A 63 15.24 -5.19 -10.05
N THR A 64 16.08 -4.33 -10.65
CA THR A 64 17.13 -4.77 -11.58
C THR A 64 18.27 -5.48 -10.83
N ASP A 65 19.08 -6.26 -11.54
CA ASP A 65 20.23 -6.95 -10.94
C ASP A 65 21.23 -5.93 -10.35
N GLU A 66 21.49 -4.83 -11.05
CA GLU A 66 22.37 -3.75 -10.56
C GLU A 66 21.82 -3.09 -9.30
N SER A 67 20.49 -2.96 -9.20
CA SER A 67 19.85 -2.41 -8.02
C SER A 67 20.01 -3.36 -6.83
N ARG A 68 19.80 -4.67 -7.04
CA ARG A 68 19.95 -5.71 -6.01
C ARG A 68 21.35 -5.72 -5.39
N ASP A 69 22.39 -5.52 -6.19
CA ASP A 69 23.79 -5.45 -5.73
C ASP A 69 24.09 -4.28 -4.79
N LEU A 70 23.17 -3.30 -4.68
CA LEU A 70 23.31 -2.13 -3.84
C LEU A 70 22.58 -2.24 -2.49
N LEU A 71 21.79 -3.30 -2.28
CA LEU A 71 20.98 -3.49 -1.08
C LEU A 71 21.81 -4.14 0.04
N GLY A 72 21.66 -3.62 1.26
CA GLY A 72 22.12 -4.26 2.50
C GLY A 72 21.00 -4.97 3.24
N ALA A 73 21.33 -5.61 4.37
CA ALA A 73 20.32 -6.28 5.21
C ALA A 73 19.30 -5.29 5.78
N GLU A 74 19.71 -4.05 6.06
CA GLU A 74 18.83 -2.97 6.51
C GLU A 74 17.84 -2.55 5.41
N ASP A 75 18.24 -2.60 4.14
CA ASP A 75 17.35 -2.37 3.00
C ASP A 75 16.27 -3.44 2.91
N ALA A 76 16.68 -4.72 2.97
CA ALA A 76 15.76 -5.84 2.93
C ALA A 76 14.76 -5.79 4.10
N ALA A 77 15.25 -5.54 5.32
CA ALA A 77 14.39 -5.40 6.50
C ALA A 77 13.39 -4.24 6.34
N ALA A 78 13.86 -3.06 5.93
CA ALA A 78 12.99 -1.90 5.77
C ALA A 78 11.91 -2.12 4.70
N LEU A 79 12.26 -2.75 3.57
CA LEU A 79 11.29 -3.07 2.51
C LEU A 79 10.25 -4.09 2.98
N ILE A 80 10.66 -5.18 3.63
CA ILE A 80 9.75 -6.23 4.13
C ILE A 80 8.77 -5.63 5.16
N LEU A 81 9.28 -4.87 6.12
CA LEU A 81 8.46 -4.22 7.13
C LEU A 81 7.53 -3.17 6.51
N ALA A 82 8.00 -2.38 5.54
CA ALA A 82 7.16 -1.40 4.87
C ALA A 82 6.00 -2.04 4.10
N VAL A 83 6.25 -3.16 3.40
CA VAL A 83 5.20 -3.91 2.72
C VAL A 83 4.23 -4.56 3.71
N LEU A 84 4.71 -5.02 4.86
CA LEU A 84 3.84 -5.53 5.92
C LEU A 84 2.92 -4.43 6.50
N LEU A 85 3.43 -3.20 6.58
CA LEU A 85 2.75 -2.05 7.19
C LEU A 85 1.79 -1.31 6.26
N HIS A 86 2.04 -1.23 4.94
CA HIS A 86 1.36 -0.25 4.05
C HIS A 86 -0.17 -0.25 4.16
N ASP A 87 -0.77 -1.44 4.18
CA ASP A 87 -2.23 -1.65 4.30
C ASP A 87 -2.65 -2.28 5.63
N CYS A 88 -1.74 -2.41 6.61
CA CYS A 88 -2.02 -3.14 7.85
C CYS A 88 -3.21 -2.55 8.65
N VAL A 89 -3.48 -1.25 8.47
CA VAL A 89 -4.60 -0.53 9.09
C VAL A 89 -5.96 -1.03 8.62
N MET A 90 -6.03 -1.64 7.44
CA MET A 90 -7.27 -2.25 6.92
C MET A 90 -7.73 -3.45 7.77
N HIS A 91 -6.88 -3.91 8.70
CA HIS A 91 -7.17 -5.00 9.65
C HIS A 91 -7.44 -4.51 11.08
N LEU A 92 -7.53 -3.19 11.28
CA LEU A 92 -7.81 -2.62 12.59
C LEU A 92 -9.16 -3.09 13.13
N LYS A 93 -9.18 -3.47 14.41
CA LYS A 93 -10.38 -3.94 15.13
C LYS A 93 -11.07 -2.79 15.86
N GLU A 94 -12.29 -3.05 16.34
CA GLU A 94 -13.14 -2.04 16.99
C GLU A 94 -12.51 -1.42 18.24
N ASP A 95 -11.85 -2.23 19.05
CA ASP A 95 -11.11 -1.79 20.24
C ASP A 95 -9.90 -0.93 19.86
N GLY A 96 -9.19 -1.27 18.79
CA GLY A 96 -8.12 -0.46 18.23
C GLY A 96 -8.60 0.89 17.71
N PHE A 97 -9.71 0.92 16.96
CA PHE A 97 -10.31 2.18 16.51
C PHE A 97 -10.75 3.06 17.68
N ARG A 98 -11.39 2.46 18.70
CA ARG A 98 -11.77 3.19 19.91
C ARG A 98 -10.57 3.82 20.61
N ALA A 99 -9.50 3.06 20.82
CA ALA A 99 -8.26 3.57 21.43
C ALA A 99 -7.63 4.72 20.62
N LEU A 100 -7.85 4.73 19.30
CA LEU A 100 -7.35 5.76 18.40
C LEU A 100 -8.05 7.11 18.61
N ILE A 101 -9.38 7.12 18.77
CA ILE A 101 -10.19 8.34 18.85
C ILE A 101 -10.33 8.90 20.28
N GLU A 102 -9.74 8.25 21.28
CA GLU A 102 -9.65 8.79 22.65
C GLU A 102 -8.70 10.01 22.71
N GLN A 103 -9.00 10.99 23.58
CA GLN A 103 -8.20 12.22 23.67
C GLN A 103 -6.74 11.95 24.10
N ASP A 104 -6.55 10.99 25.01
CA ASP A 104 -5.24 10.57 25.52
C ASP A 104 -4.58 9.47 24.66
N CYS A 105 -5.01 9.33 23.41
CA CYS A 105 -4.47 8.39 22.44
C CYS A 105 -2.92 8.48 22.33
N PRO A 106 -2.20 7.36 22.50
CA PRO A 106 -0.74 7.33 22.44
C PRO A 106 -0.18 7.38 21.01
N TRP A 107 -1.00 7.19 19.98
CA TRP A 107 -0.61 7.35 18.58
C TRP A 107 -0.58 8.83 18.22
N ARG A 108 0.58 9.45 18.40
CA ARG A 108 0.76 10.89 18.26
C ARG A 108 1.09 11.27 16.82
N PRO A 109 0.76 12.50 16.39
CA PRO A 109 1.25 13.10 15.16
C PRO A 109 2.76 12.94 14.98
N MET A 110 3.20 12.60 13.76
CA MET A 110 4.63 12.49 13.47
C MET A 110 5.21 13.88 13.18
N ASP A 111 6.19 14.31 13.98
CA ASP A 111 6.89 15.58 13.75
C ASP A 111 7.56 15.60 12.36
N GLY A 112 7.34 16.67 11.60
CA GLY A 112 7.76 16.78 10.19
C GLY A 112 6.68 16.42 9.15
N PHE A 113 5.50 15.98 9.59
CA PHE A 113 4.30 15.86 8.75
C PHE A 113 3.17 16.75 9.28
N PRO A 114 2.20 17.17 8.44
CA PRO A 114 1.04 17.95 8.87
C PRO A 114 -0.02 17.06 9.56
N ASP A 115 0.43 16.17 10.44
CA ASP A 115 -0.42 15.24 11.17
C ASP A 115 -1.21 15.97 12.26
N ARG A 116 -2.43 15.49 12.51
CA ARG A 116 -3.30 15.97 13.57
C ARG A 116 -3.72 14.84 14.50
N PRO A 117 -4.08 15.15 15.76
CA PRO A 117 -4.64 14.16 16.66
C PRO A 117 -5.87 13.46 16.04
N TRP A 118 -5.95 12.15 16.24
CA TRP A 118 -7.01 11.32 15.66
C TRP A 118 -8.43 11.71 16.07
N HIS A 119 -8.64 12.12 17.32
CA HIS A 119 -9.94 12.60 17.79
C HIS A 119 -10.40 13.88 17.05
N GLU A 120 -9.47 14.75 16.66
CA GLU A 120 -9.78 15.93 15.85
C GLU A 120 -10.10 15.55 14.41
N LEU A 121 -9.33 14.64 13.81
CA LEU A 121 -9.57 14.13 12.47
C LEU A 121 -10.94 13.43 12.39
N TRP A 122 -11.29 12.64 13.40
CA TRP A 122 -12.59 11.98 13.51
C TRP A 122 -13.74 12.99 13.59
N THR A 123 -13.58 14.02 14.43
CA THR A 123 -14.58 15.10 14.57
C THR A 123 -14.78 15.87 13.26
N GLU A 124 -13.70 16.16 12.54
CA GLU A 124 -13.77 16.81 11.23
C GLU A 124 -14.42 15.92 10.17
N PHE A 125 -14.05 14.63 10.14
CA PHE A 125 -14.65 13.65 9.25
C PHE A 125 -16.16 13.54 9.49
N ALA A 126 -16.60 13.50 10.75
CA ALA A 126 -18.02 13.52 11.09
C ALA A 126 -18.72 14.78 10.56
N SER A 127 -18.10 15.95 10.73
CA SER A 127 -18.63 17.23 10.21
C SER A 127 -18.72 17.25 8.68
N GLU A 128 -17.71 16.74 7.98
CA GLU A 128 -17.72 16.59 6.51
C GLU A 128 -18.85 15.66 6.07
N ALA A 129 -18.95 14.50 6.70
CA ALA A 129 -19.84 13.44 6.27
C ALA A 129 -21.33 13.73 6.54
N THR A 130 -21.66 14.69 7.42
CA THR A 130 -23.01 15.29 7.48
C THR A 130 -23.44 16.00 6.19
N ARG A 131 -22.50 16.36 5.32
CA ARG A 131 -22.70 17.18 4.11
C ARG A 131 -22.46 16.41 2.82
N TRP A 132 -22.27 15.10 2.90
CA TRP A 132 -22.12 14.28 1.71
C TRP A 132 -23.37 14.37 0.83
N ASP A 133 -23.14 14.43 -0.48
CA ASP A 133 -24.21 14.31 -1.45
C ASP A 133 -24.70 12.85 -1.54
N ASP A 134 -25.84 12.64 -2.20
CA ASP A 134 -26.44 11.31 -2.32
C ASP A 134 -25.48 10.32 -2.96
N ARG A 135 -24.65 10.76 -3.91
CA ARG A 135 -23.65 9.92 -4.57
C ARG A 135 -22.60 9.41 -3.57
N LYS A 136 -21.94 10.31 -2.85
CA LYS A 136 -20.91 9.94 -1.87
C LYS A 136 -21.49 9.10 -0.73
N ARG A 137 -22.75 9.37 -0.33
CA ARG A 137 -23.45 8.57 0.67
C ARG A 137 -23.66 7.14 0.18
N VAL A 138 -24.19 6.96 -1.03
CA VAL A 138 -24.39 5.63 -1.64
C VAL A 138 -23.06 4.90 -1.84
N ASP A 139 -22.02 5.61 -2.30
CA ASP A 139 -20.69 5.03 -2.52
C ASP A 139 -20.06 4.47 -1.22
N VAL A 140 -20.43 4.99 -0.05
CA VAL A 140 -19.84 4.60 1.26
C VAL A 140 -20.78 3.71 2.08
N LEU A 141 -22.09 3.96 2.03
CA LEU A 141 -23.10 3.31 2.89
C LEU A 141 -24.04 2.36 2.15
N GLY A 142 -24.02 2.37 0.81
CA GLY A 142 -24.93 1.59 -0.03
C GLY A 142 -26.25 2.30 -0.35
N ASP A 143 -27.06 1.69 -1.22
CA ASP A 143 -28.26 2.27 -1.82
C ASP A 143 -29.40 2.56 -0.82
N ASP A 144 -29.50 1.79 0.27
CA ASP A 144 -30.60 1.89 1.26
C ASP A 144 -30.21 2.70 2.52
N SER A 145 -29.16 3.53 2.44
CA SER A 145 -28.64 4.23 3.62
C SER A 145 -29.49 5.44 4.03
N GLU A 146 -29.96 5.45 5.28
CA GLU A 146 -30.51 6.64 5.93
C GLU A 146 -29.41 7.70 6.18
N PRO A 147 -29.78 8.99 6.37
CA PRO A 147 -28.82 10.00 6.82
C PRO A 147 -28.12 9.60 8.11
N VAL A 148 -26.80 9.78 8.16
CA VAL A 148 -25.97 9.34 9.29
C VAL A 148 -26.35 10.09 10.58
N ASN A 149 -26.68 9.34 11.63
CA ASN A 149 -26.84 9.87 12.99
C ASN A 149 -25.49 9.89 13.72
N TRP A 150 -24.76 10.99 13.61
CA TRP A 150 -23.42 11.15 14.20
C TRP A 150 -23.39 11.05 15.72
N GLN A 151 -24.41 11.55 16.42
CA GLN A 151 -24.48 11.44 17.87
C GLN A 151 -24.60 9.98 18.32
N ALA A 152 -25.33 9.16 17.56
CA ALA A 152 -25.43 7.73 17.81
C ALA A 152 -24.10 7.03 17.51
N LEU A 153 -23.43 7.37 16.41
CA LEU A 153 -22.13 6.81 16.03
C LEU A 153 -21.04 7.13 17.05
N ASP A 154 -20.87 8.40 17.45
CA ASP A 154 -19.85 8.80 18.44
C ASP A 154 -20.07 8.07 19.76
N LYS A 155 -21.33 7.98 20.20
CA LYS A 155 -21.68 7.24 21.42
C LYS A 155 -21.40 5.75 21.26
N ALA A 156 -21.66 5.17 20.09
CA ALA A 156 -21.40 3.76 19.80
C ALA A 156 -19.90 3.46 19.79
N ALA A 157 -19.10 4.30 19.12
CA ALA A 157 -17.65 4.19 19.07
C ALA A 157 -17.01 4.33 20.46
N ALA A 158 -17.43 5.33 21.24
CA ALA A 158 -16.93 5.53 22.61
C ALA A 158 -17.34 4.40 23.58
N SER A 159 -18.50 3.77 23.37
CA SER A 159 -18.98 2.68 24.23
C SER A 159 -18.57 1.27 23.75
N GLY A 160 -17.95 1.15 22.58
CA GLY A 160 -17.62 -0.13 21.95
C GLY A 160 -18.85 -0.94 21.53
N LYS A 161 -19.97 -0.28 21.23
CA LYS A 161 -21.23 -0.90 20.82
C LYS A 161 -21.56 -0.55 19.37
N LEU A 162 -20.65 -0.90 18.46
CA LEU A 162 -20.81 -0.65 17.03
C LEU A 162 -21.76 -1.69 16.42
N SER A 163 -22.75 -1.22 15.66
CA SER A 163 -23.58 -2.02 14.77
C SER A 163 -22.93 -2.06 13.37
N ASP A 164 -23.40 -2.97 12.51
CA ASP A 164 -22.86 -3.11 11.16
C ASP A 164 -23.04 -1.86 10.30
N GLU A 165 -24.08 -1.05 10.54
CA GLU A 165 -24.32 0.23 9.85
C GLU A 165 -23.24 1.30 10.14
N HIS A 166 -22.53 1.19 11.27
CA HIS A 166 -21.46 2.13 11.64
C HIS A 166 -20.13 1.80 10.97
N LYS A 167 -19.91 0.52 10.62
CA LYS A 167 -18.61 0.01 10.18
C LYS A 167 -18.12 0.63 8.87
N PRO A 168 -18.95 0.85 7.84
CA PRO A 168 -18.51 1.48 6.59
C PRO A 168 -17.99 2.91 6.77
N LEU A 169 -18.57 3.69 7.69
CA LEU A 169 -18.09 5.06 7.99
C LEU A 169 -16.71 5.04 8.63
N ILE A 170 -16.51 4.15 9.59
CA ILE A 170 -15.21 3.96 10.24
C ILE A 170 -14.20 3.43 9.21
N GLY A 171 -14.62 2.51 8.34
CA GLY A 171 -13.83 2.00 7.23
C GLY A 171 -13.36 3.12 6.30
N GLU A 172 -14.25 4.01 5.85
CA GLU A 172 -13.87 5.15 5.01
C GLU A 172 -12.92 6.11 5.71
N PHE A 173 -13.10 6.36 7.01
CA PHE A 173 -12.15 7.16 7.81
C PHE A 173 -10.76 6.50 7.85
N LEU A 174 -10.69 5.21 8.18
CA LEU A 174 -9.44 4.45 8.21
C LEU A 174 -8.79 4.40 6.82
N ARG A 175 -9.56 4.18 5.76
CA ARG A 175 -9.07 4.18 4.37
C ARG A 175 -8.50 5.54 3.96
N ARG A 176 -9.02 6.67 4.44
CA ARG A 176 -8.44 7.98 4.14
C ARG A 176 -7.13 8.26 4.88
N HIS A 177 -6.87 7.56 5.97
CA HIS A 177 -5.75 7.85 6.86
C HIS A 177 -4.80 6.66 7.10
N HIS A 178 -5.01 5.52 6.43
CA HIS A 178 -4.28 4.27 6.64
C HIS A 178 -2.78 4.45 6.48
N HIS A 179 -2.33 5.17 5.46
CA HIS A 179 -0.91 5.45 5.25
C HIS A 179 -0.27 6.20 6.44
N THR A 180 -1.00 7.12 7.08
CA THR A 180 -0.51 7.88 8.23
C THR A 180 -0.44 6.99 9.46
N LEU A 181 -1.50 6.21 9.70
CA LEU A 181 -1.53 5.28 10.82
C LEU A 181 -0.52 4.13 10.66
N ALA A 182 -0.22 3.68 9.43
CA ALA A 182 0.81 2.68 9.16
C ALA A 182 2.20 3.14 9.66
N HIS A 183 2.55 4.41 9.46
CA HIS A 183 3.79 4.98 10.02
C HIS A 183 3.75 5.02 11.54
N GLN A 184 2.64 5.47 12.12
CA GLN A 184 2.51 5.52 13.57
C GLN A 184 2.53 4.11 14.21
N ILE A 185 1.99 3.09 13.55
CA ILE A 185 2.08 1.68 13.97
C ILE A 185 3.52 1.22 14.02
N ALA A 186 4.35 1.62 13.03
CA ALA A 186 5.76 1.28 13.02
C ALA A 186 6.51 1.78 14.29
N ILE A 187 6.04 2.87 14.90
CA ILE A 187 6.66 3.48 16.09
C ILE A 187 5.97 3.06 17.40
N HIS A 188 4.64 3.01 17.40
CA HIS A 188 3.83 2.90 18.62
C HIS A 188 3.16 1.53 18.77
N GLY A 189 3.28 0.66 17.77
CA GLY A 189 2.58 -0.62 17.69
C GLY A 189 1.13 -0.48 17.22
N VAL A 190 0.47 -1.62 17.04
CA VAL A 190 -0.93 -1.71 16.62
C VAL A 190 -1.87 -1.10 17.67
N PRO A 191 -2.89 -0.31 17.28
CA PRO A 191 -3.89 0.18 18.21
C PRO A 191 -4.72 -0.91 18.88
N GLY A 192 -4.86 -0.77 20.20
CA GLY A 192 -5.58 -1.71 21.05
C GLY A 192 -5.61 -1.26 22.51
N PRO A 193 -6.41 -1.96 23.34
CA PRO A 193 -6.57 -1.64 24.75
C PRO A 193 -5.31 -2.02 25.54
N GLY A 194 -4.80 -1.09 26.35
CA GLY A 194 -3.65 -1.32 27.24
C GLY A 194 -2.29 -1.27 26.53
N ASP A 195 -1.27 -1.81 27.20
CA ASP A 195 0.14 -1.71 26.77
C ASP A 195 0.65 -2.95 26.00
N ASP A 196 -0.04 -4.08 26.12
CA ASP A 196 0.29 -5.31 25.39
C ASP A 196 -0.18 -5.18 23.93
N ARG A 197 0.77 -4.89 23.05
CA ARG A 197 0.50 -4.53 21.65
C ARG A 197 1.52 -5.21 20.76
N ILE A 198 1.07 -5.57 19.57
CA ILE A 198 1.95 -6.00 18.49
C ILE A 198 2.82 -4.80 18.10
N ARG A 199 4.14 -5.00 18.17
CA ARG A 199 5.16 -3.97 17.96
C ARG A 199 6.26 -4.53 17.09
N ILE A 200 7.03 -3.64 16.47
CA ILE A 200 8.25 -4.03 15.78
C ILE A 200 9.36 -4.21 16.83
N GLU A 201 9.54 -5.45 17.29
CA GLU A 201 10.58 -5.79 18.27
C GLU A 201 11.87 -6.28 17.61
N GLY A 202 13.01 -6.07 18.28
CA GLY A 202 14.32 -6.54 17.81
C GLY A 202 14.92 -5.76 16.63
N VAL A 203 14.15 -4.88 16.00
CA VAL A 203 14.59 -3.92 14.97
C VAL A 203 14.85 -2.56 15.63
N SER A 204 15.83 -1.78 15.13
CA SER A 204 16.07 -0.45 15.69
C SER A 204 14.89 0.50 15.42
N ALA A 205 14.66 1.43 16.33
CA ALA A 205 13.61 2.44 16.19
C ALA A 205 13.76 3.25 14.90
N GLU A 206 15.00 3.50 14.44
CA GLU A 206 15.23 4.21 13.20
C GLU A 206 14.89 3.40 11.95
N ILE A 207 15.15 2.08 11.92
CA ILE A 207 14.73 1.24 10.79
C ILE A 207 13.21 1.08 10.77
N ALA A 208 12.58 0.90 11.94
CA ALA A 208 11.13 0.86 12.07
C ALA A 208 10.49 2.17 11.56
N ASP A 209 11.05 3.32 11.94
CA ASP A 209 10.61 4.62 11.45
C ASP A 209 10.76 4.76 9.93
N ILE A 210 11.91 4.37 9.37
CA ILE A 210 12.13 4.41 7.92
C ILE A 210 11.15 3.49 7.20
N ALA A 211 10.90 2.28 7.70
CA ALA A 211 9.90 1.36 7.16
C ALA A 211 8.50 1.98 7.19
N GLY A 212 8.14 2.65 8.29
CA GLY A 212 6.89 3.39 8.42
C GLY A 212 6.77 4.54 7.43
N VAL A 213 7.84 5.30 7.16
CA VAL A 213 7.85 6.36 6.13
C VAL A 213 7.72 5.78 4.73
N ILE A 214 8.38 4.65 4.44
CA ILE A 214 8.26 3.95 3.16
C ILE A 214 6.81 3.49 2.96
N ALA A 215 6.22 2.84 3.96
CA ALA A 215 4.82 2.42 3.95
C ALA A 215 3.90 3.63 3.73
N ARG A 216 4.04 4.69 4.53
CA ARG A 216 3.27 5.93 4.40
C ARG A 216 3.36 6.61 3.04
N SER A 217 4.48 6.42 2.34
CA SER A 217 4.72 7.09 1.08
C SER A 217 3.66 6.78 0.04
N HIS A 218 2.99 5.62 0.06
CA HIS A 218 2.01 5.26 -0.98
C HIS A 218 0.75 6.14 -1.01
N GLY A 219 0.41 6.76 0.11
CA GLY A 219 -0.69 7.72 0.21
C GLY A 219 -0.29 9.20 0.10
N LEU A 220 1.00 9.51 -0.10
CA LEU A 220 1.51 10.89 -0.09
C LEU A 220 2.40 11.19 -1.30
N PRO A 221 2.62 12.47 -1.64
CA PRO A 221 3.70 12.84 -2.55
C PRO A 221 5.05 12.37 -1.97
N MET A 222 5.82 11.61 -2.75
CA MET A 222 7.14 11.09 -2.32
C MET A 222 8.09 12.20 -1.82
N ARG A 223 7.91 13.43 -2.31
CA ARG A 223 8.69 14.60 -1.89
C ARG A 223 8.59 14.91 -0.41
N SER A 224 7.37 14.88 0.11
CA SER A 224 7.13 15.10 1.54
C SER A 224 7.83 14.05 2.40
N CYS A 225 7.96 12.82 1.91
CA CYS A 225 8.61 11.73 2.64
C CYS A 225 10.14 11.89 2.68
N TYR A 226 10.79 12.32 1.60
CA TYR A 226 12.25 12.48 1.63
C TYR A 226 12.71 13.75 2.37
N ASP A 227 11.86 14.77 2.48
CA ASP A 227 12.13 15.95 3.32
C ASP A 227 12.15 15.53 4.79
N TYR A 228 11.19 14.70 5.21
CA TYR A 228 11.18 14.06 6.52
C TYR A 228 12.46 13.26 6.79
N LEU A 229 12.85 12.37 5.86
CA LEU A 229 14.07 11.57 6.01
C LEU A 229 15.32 12.45 6.17
N SER A 230 15.39 13.56 5.44
CA SER A 230 16.51 14.50 5.51
C SER A 230 16.56 15.20 6.86
N HIS A 231 15.42 15.70 7.36
CA HIS A 231 15.36 16.40 8.63
C HIS A 231 15.57 15.48 9.84
N LYS A 232 14.91 14.32 9.87
CA LYS A 232 14.94 13.42 11.04
C LYS A 232 16.16 12.52 11.09
N HIS A 233 16.61 12.00 9.94
CA HIS A 233 17.73 11.04 9.87
C HIS A 233 19.02 11.66 9.31
N GLY A 234 19.01 12.95 8.98
CA GLY A 234 20.18 13.70 8.52
C GLY A 234 20.69 13.31 7.12
N HIS A 235 19.98 12.41 6.41
CA HIS A 235 20.44 11.90 5.13
C HIS A 235 19.28 11.48 4.23
N ARG A 236 19.15 12.12 3.05
CA ARG A 236 18.07 11.84 2.08
C ARG A 236 18.22 10.51 1.34
N ARG A 237 19.45 10.20 0.88
CA ARG A 237 19.72 9.08 -0.04
C ARG A 237 19.82 7.71 0.66
N ARG A 238 20.52 7.67 1.80
CA ARG A 238 20.77 6.49 2.63
C ARG A 238 20.60 6.78 4.13
N PRO A 239 19.42 7.22 4.60
CA PRO A 239 19.14 7.31 6.04
C PRO A 239 19.41 5.96 6.70
N ARG A 240 20.34 5.93 7.67
CA ARG A 240 20.77 4.70 8.36
C ARG A 240 21.16 3.54 7.43
N GLY A 241 21.73 3.85 6.27
CA GLY A 241 22.16 2.87 5.28
C GLY A 241 21.07 2.42 4.30
N VAL A 242 19.80 2.76 4.55
CA VAL A 242 18.63 2.32 3.78
C VAL A 242 18.35 3.22 2.59
N LEU A 243 18.17 2.67 1.40
CA LEU A 243 17.73 3.33 0.16
C LEU A 243 16.22 3.62 0.20
N ALA A 244 15.78 4.41 1.19
CA ALA A 244 14.36 4.58 1.49
C ALA A 244 13.53 5.08 0.30
N VAL A 245 14.03 6.02 -0.50
CA VAL A 245 13.28 6.53 -1.67
C VAL A 245 13.16 5.48 -2.77
N TYR A 246 14.16 4.61 -2.91
CA TYR A 246 14.07 3.46 -3.82
C TYR A 246 13.00 2.48 -3.35
N HIS A 247 12.95 2.16 -2.06
CA HIS A 247 11.91 1.29 -1.50
C HIS A 247 10.51 1.90 -1.60
N MET A 248 10.38 3.23 -1.48
CA MET A 248 9.11 3.92 -1.75
C MET A 248 8.63 3.67 -3.18
N ALA A 249 9.51 3.81 -4.18
CA ALA A 249 9.17 3.53 -5.57
C ALA A 249 8.77 2.06 -5.76
N LEU A 250 9.50 1.11 -5.17
CA LEU A 250 9.16 -0.31 -5.23
C LEU A 250 7.79 -0.62 -4.65
N VAL A 251 7.50 -0.17 -3.41
CA VAL A 251 6.22 -0.43 -2.74
C VAL A 251 5.08 0.20 -3.52
N ARG A 252 5.22 1.46 -3.96
CA ARG A 252 4.17 2.20 -4.68
C ARG A 252 3.83 1.54 -6.01
N VAL A 253 4.82 1.22 -6.83
CA VAL A 253 4.59 0.55 -8.12
C VAL A 253 4.09 -0.88 -7.92
N ALA A 254 4.64 -1.61 -6.95
CA ALA A 254 4.20 -2.98 -6.66
C ALA A 254 2.75 -3.01 -6.21
N ASP A 255 2.35 -2.15 -5.29
CA ASP A 255 0.97 -2.03 -4.82
C ASP A 255 0.03 -1.70 -5.99
N TYR A 256 0.34 -0.68 -6.80
CA TYR A 256 -0.47 -0.29 -7.96
C TYR A 256 -0.68 -1.42 -8.98
N LEU A 257 0.32 -2.29 -9.17
CA LEU A 257 0.25 -3.46 -10.05
C LEU A 257 -0.55 -4.63 -9.44
N GLN A 258 -0.68 -4.69 -8.11
CA GLN A 258 -1.48 -5.68 -7.40
C GLN A 258 -2.95 -5.27 -7.23
N VAL A 259 -3.28 -3.97 -7.34
CA VAL A 259 -4.65 -3.48 -7.18
C VAL A 259 -5.62 -4.08 -8.21
N GLY A 260 -6.65 -4.75 -7.71
CA GLY A 260 -7.83 -5.23 -8.43
C GLY A 260 -9.15 -4.87 -7.74
N ALA A 261 -10.23 -4.82 -8.52
CA ALA A 261 -11.65 -4.60 -8.18
C ALA A 261 -12.17 -3.24 -7.64
N GLU A 262 -11.36 -2.38 -7.01
CA GLU A 262 -11.85 -1.03 -6.61
C GLU A 262 -11.80 0.00 -7.76
N ARG A 263 -10.84 -0.16 -8.68
CA ARG A 263 -10.62 0.77 -9.81
C ARG A 263 -11.15 0.24 -11.14
N ALA A 264 -11.61 -1.01 -11.16
CA ALA A 264 -12.23 -1.66 -12.31
C ALA A 264 -13.19 -2.74 -11.81
N PRO A 265 -14.21 -3.20 -12.56
CA PRO A 265 -15.23 -4.15 -12.08
C PRO A 265 -14.61 -5.45 -11.51
N LYS A 266 -15.42 -6.29 -10.85
CA LYS A 266 -15.10 -7.57 -10.18
C LYS A 266 -14.37 -8.66 -11.03
N ALA A 267 -13.74 -8.27 -12.13
CA ALA A 267 -12.99 -9.08 -13.07
C ALA A 267 -11.64 -8.46 -13.51
N ALA A 268 -11.27 -7.25 -13.07
CA ALA A 268 -10.14 -6.51 -13.67
C ALA A 268 -8.94 -6.29 -12.73
N LEU A 269 -7.84 -6.97 -13.11
CA LEU A 269 -6.41 -6.87 -12.76
C LEU A 269 -5.92 -7.46 -11.42
N GLN A 270 -5.06 -8.49 -11.51
CA GLN A 270 -4.10 -8.93 -10.48
C GLN A 270 -2.78 -9.29 -11.19
N VAL A 271 -1.83 -8.39 -11.46
CA VAL A 271 -0.60 -8.79 -12.18
C VAL A 271 0.33 -9.66 -11.32
N GLN A 272 0.05 -10.96 -11.27
CA GLN A 272 0.98 -12.05 -10.98
C GLN A 272 1.71 -12.49 -12.27
N ALA A 273 2.46 -11.58 -12.88
CA ALA A 273 3.30 -11.91 -14.03
C ALA A 273 4.75 -11.49 -13.80
N LEU A 274 5.38 -12.02 -12.74
CA LEU A 274 6.84 -12.11 -12.67
C LEU A 274 7.23 -13.54 -12.23
N ARG A 275 7.30 -14.45 -13.23
CA ARG A 275 7.95 -15.80 -13.27
C ARG A 275 7.18 -17.13 -13.08
N SER A 276 5.88 -17.23 -12.77
CA SER A 276 5.23 -18.55 -12.56
C SER A 276 4.37 -19.07 -13.73
N PRO A 277 4.60 -20.30 -14.25
CA PRO A 277 3.71 -20.97 -15.22
C PRO A 277 2.29 -21.27 -14.72
N ILE A 278 2.10 -21.33 -13.39
CA ILE A 278 0.79 -21.63 -12.76
C ILE A 278 -0.13 -20.41 -12.84
N SER A 279 0.44 -19.21 -12.69
CA SER A 279 -0.29 -17.95 -12.81
C SER A 279 -0.89 -17.74 -14.20
N ARG A 280 -0.40 -18.40 -15.27
CA ARG A 280 -1.03 -18.30 -16.60
C ARG A 280 -2.37 -19.04 -16.72
N ARG A 281 -2.67 -19.98 -15.82
CA ARG A 281 -3.87 -20.84 -15.89
C ARG A 281 -5.02 -20.39 -14.99
N GLU A 282 -4.74 -19.71 -13.87
CA GLU A 282 -5.78 -19.19 -12.96
C GLU A 282 -6.53 -17.98 -13.53
N TRP A 283 -5.93 -17.22 -14.46
CA TRP A 283 -6.53 -16.01 -15.04
C TRP A 283 -7.75 -16.26 -15.93
N ALA A 284 -7.87 -17.46 -16.50
CA ALA A 284 -9.02 -17.83 -17.33
C ALA A 284 -10.35 -17.87 -16.55
N LEU A 285 -10.32 -17.83 -15.21
CA LEU A 285 -11.51 -17.93 -14.36
C LEU A 285 -12.19 -16.57 -14.08
N HIS A 286 -11.55 -15.44 -14.38
CA HIS A 286 -12.04 -14.11 -13.99
C HIS A 286 -12.72 -13.28 -15.10
N GLY A 287 -12.94 -13.83 -16.29
CA GLY A 287 -13.89 -13.26 -17.28
C GLY A 287 -13.43 -11.99 -18.03
N LEU A 288 -12.18 -11.57 -17.85
CA LEU A 288 -11.51 -10.55 -18.65
C LEU A 288 -10.30 -11.18 -19.32
N ASP A 289 -10.33 -11.26 -20.65
CA ASP A 289 -9.19 -11.74 -21.43
C ASP A 289 -8.12 -10.63 -21.48
N MET A 290 -7.20 -10.67 -20.51
CA MET A 290 -6.03 -9.82 -20.46
C MET A 290 -4.74 -10.65 -20.57
N ASP A 291 -3.85 -10.24 -21.48
CA ASP A 291 -2.54 -10.88 -21.70
C ASP A 291 -1.42 -9.87 -21.44
N ILE A 292 -0.41 -10.26 -20.67
CA ILE A 292 0.68 -9.38 -20.22
C ILE A 292 2.00 -9.89 -20.79
N ARG A 293 2.70 -9.03 -21.53
CA ARG A 293 3.96 -9.35 -22.20
C ARG A 293 5.06 -8.40 -21.77
N THR A 294 6.17 -9.00 -21.35
CA THR A 294 7.44 -8.32 -21.03
C THR A 294 8.53 -8.60 -22.06
N GLU A 295 8.29 -9.54 -22.99
CA GLU A 295 9.22 -9.91 -24.07
C GLU A 295 8.96 -9.05 -25.30
N ASN A 296 9.45 -7.81 -25.26
CA ASN A 296 9.24 -6.79 -26.28
C ASN A 296 10.60 -6.20 -26.72
N ASP A 297 10.65 -5.54 -27.88
CA ASP A 297 11.88 -4.83 -28.34
C ASP A 297 12.34 -3.74 -27.36
N ASP A 298 11.40 -3.21 -26.58
CA ASP A 298 11.64 -2.29 -25.47
C ASP A 298 11.69 -3.07 -24.15
N PRO A 299 12.87 -3.27 -23.53
CA PRO A 299 13.03 -4.12 -22.35
C PRO A 299 12.39 -3.54 -21.08
N GLU A 300 12.05 -2.24 -21.08
CA GLU A 300 11.38 -1.57 -19.95
C GLU A 300 9.85 -1.43 -20.18
N LEU A 301 9.30 -2.08 -21.21
CA LEU A 301 7.89 -2.00 -21.58
C LEU A 301 7.08 -3.17 -21.04
N LEU A 302 6.04 -2.85 -20.26
CA LEU A 302 4.95 -3.75 -19.93
C LEU A 302 3.82 -3.58 -20.95
N TRP A 303 3.61 -4.57 -21.82
CA TRP A 303 2.51 -4.57 -22.76
C TRP A 303 1.32 -5.33 -22.19
N ILE A 304 0.14 -4.71 -22.19
CA ILE A 304 -1.11 -5.29 -21.68
C ILE A 304 -2.11 -5.35 -22.83
N THR A 305 -2.49 -6.55 -23.26
CA THR A 305 -3.63 -6.73 -24.17
C THR A 305 -4.88 -6.88 -23.33
N ALA A 306 -5.96 -6.17 -23.66
CA ALA A 306 -7.25 -6.26 -22.98
C ALA A 306 -8.41 -6.22 -23.97
N ILE A 307 -9.47 -6.96 -23.65
CA ILE A 307 -10.73 -6.99 -24.43
C ILE A 307 -11.89 -6.60 -23.49
N PRO A 308 -12.15 -5.29 -23.30
CA PRO A 308 -13.27 -4.86 -22.47
C PRO A 308 -14.61 -5.24 -23.11
N GLY A 309 -15.53 -5.79 -22.30
CA GLY A 309 -16.87 -6.20 -22.74
C GLY A 309 -17.86 -5.05 -22.96
N ASP A 310 -17.59 -3.87 -22.41
CA ASP A 310 -18.43 -2.68 -22.54
C ASP A 310 -17.62 -1.37 -22.40
N VAL A 311 -18.29 -0.23 -22.66
CA VAL A 311 -17.69 1.12 -22.62
C VAL A 311 -17.25 1.50 -21.21
N GLU A 312 -17.98 1.08 -20.18
CA GLU A 312 -17.66 1.42 -18.80
C GLU A 312 -16.35 0.76 -18.38
N LEU A 313 -16.21 -0.52 -18.67
CA LEU A 313 -15.00 -1.30 -18.44
C LEU A 313 -13.82 -0.77 -19.27
N TYR A 314 -14.04 -0.38 -20.53
CA TYR A 314 -13.01 0.28 -21.35
C TYR A 314 -12.47 1.56 -20.67
N LEU A 315 -13.36 2.45 -20.23
CA LEU A 315 -12.97 3.71 -19.57
C LEU A 315 -12.25 3.48 -18.24
N ARG A 316 -12.70 2.50 -17.44
CA ARG A 316 -12.05 2.11 -16.19
C ARG A 316 -10.64 1.56 -16.42
N LEU A 317 -10.47 0.65 -17.38
CA LEU A 317 -9.15 0.11 -17.76
C LEU A 317 -8.20 1.21 -18.23
N LYS A 318 -8.68 2.14 -19.06
CA LYS A 318 -7.88 3.30 -19.50
C LYS A 318 -7.41 4.16 -18.33
N GLY A 319 -8.31 4.41 -17.36
CA GLY A 319 -7.96 5.13 -16.12
C GLY A 319 -6.91 4.39 -15.28
N LEU A 320 -7.04 3.06 -15.15
CA LEU A 320 -6.08 2.22 -14.43
C LEU A 320 -4.70 2.24 -15.08
N LEU A 321 -4.60 2.04 -16.40
CA LEU A 321 -3.33 2.06 -17.13
C LEU A 321 -2.64 3.44 -17.05
N ALA A 322 -3.41 4.51 -17.18
CA ALA A 322 -2.91 5.87 -16.98
C ALA A 322 -2.40 6.10 -15.55
N GLY A 323 -3.09 5.52 -14.57
CA GLY A 323 -2.67 5.52 -13.17
C GLY A 323 -1.33 4.81 -12.95
N ILE A 324 -1.15 3.60 -13.50
CA ILE A 324 0.10 2.85 -13.41
C ILE A 324 1.23 3.64 -14.06
N GLN A 325 1.01 4.20 -15.26
CA GLN A 325 2.03 5.01 -15.94
C GLN A 325 2.39 6.25 -15.12
N SER A 326 1.41 6.95 -14.56
CA SER A 326 1.66 8.12 -13.70
C SER A 326 2.49 7.76 -12.47
N GLU A 327 2.26 6.59 -11.89
CA GLU A 327 3.02 6.10 -10.74
C GLU A 327 4.47 5.76 -11.10
N LEU A 328 4.68 5.12 -12.26
CA LEU A 328 6.01 4.87 -12.82
C LEU A 328 6.77 6.17 -13.10
N ASP A 329 6.11 7.15 -13.72
CA ASP A 329 6.73 8.44 -14.05
C ASP A 329 7.15 9.20 -12.79
N ALA A 330 6.29 9.24 -11.77
CA ALA A 330 6.59 9.87 -10.49
C ALA A 330 7.75 9.15 -9.78
N SER A 331 7.75 7.82 -9.79
CA SER A 331 8.81 6.99 -9.21
C SER A 331 10.15 7.23 -9.89
N TRP A 332 10.21 7.16 -11.23
CA TRP A 332 11.43 7.41 -11.99
C TRP A 332 11.95 8.84 -11.80
N ALA A 333 11.06 9.83 -11.75
CA ALA A 333 11.45 11.21 -11.45
C ALA A 333 12.08 11.34 -10.05
N ALA A 334 11.50 10.69 -9.04
CA ALA A 334 12.03 10.70 -7.68
C ALA A 334 13.39 10.00 -7.60
N LEU A 335 13.57 8.85 -8.27
CA LEU A 335 14.85 8.14 -8.33
C LEU A 335 15.93 9.00 -8.99
N GLY A 336 15.62 9.63 -10.12
CA GLY A 336 16.54 10.53 -10.81
C GLY A 336 16.94 11.75 -9.96
N GLU A 337 15.98 12.36 -9.26
CA GLU A 337 16.21 13.50 -8.39
C GLU A 337 17.10 13.15 -7.19
N VAL A 338 16.88 11.98 -6.57
CA VAL A 338 17.60 11.57 -5.36
C VAL A 338 18.96 10.97 -5.67
N TYR A 339 19.02 10.07 -6.66
CA TYR A 339 20.18 9.20 -6.88
C TYR A 339 20.97 9.53 -8.14
N GLY A 340 20.40 10.27 -9.11
CA GLY A 340 21.02 10.51 -10.42
C GLY A 340 22.36 11.26 -10.38
N GLY A 341 22.63 12.02 -9.31
CA GLY A 341 23.89 12.73 -9.11
C GLY A 341 25.02 11.91 -8.47
N GLU A 342 24.78 10.66 -8.07
CA GLU A 342 25.77 9.80 -7.41
C GLU A 342 26.12 8.62 -8.32
N GLN A 343 27.42 8.40 -8.57
CA GLN A 343 27.91 7.53 -9.64
C GLN A 343 27.52 6.06 -9.46
N ARG A 344 27.43 5.57 -8.21
CA ARG A 344 27.05 4.19 -7.91
C ARG A 344 25.53 4.06 -7.78
N LEU A 345 24.85 5.03 -7.19
CA LEU A 345 23.41 4.97 -6.93
C LEU A 345 22.55 5.33 -8.15
N LYS A 346 23.10 5.98 -9.18
CA LYS A 346 22.37 6.20 -10.46
C LYS A 346 21.97 4.91 -11.18
N ALA A 347 22.52 3.76 -10.77
CA ALA A 347 22.14 2.44 -11.27
C ALA A 347 20.81 1.93 -10.65
N LEU A 348 20.29 2.58 -9.60
CA LEU A 348 19.00 2.23 -9.01
C LEU A 348 17.89 2.50 -10.03
N GLY A 349 17.13 1.46 -10.35
CA GLY A 349 16.09 1.51 -11.36
C GLY A 349 15.06 0.41 -11.19
N LEU A 350 13.99 0.51 -11.95
CA LEU A 350 12.94 -0.50 -12.03
C LEU A 350 13.09 -1.29 -13.34
N THR A 351 12.67 -2.55 -13.35
CA THR A 351 12.65 -3.37 -14.57
C THR A 351 11.64 -2.88 -15.60
N ILE A 352 10.72 -1.99 -15.21
CA ILE A 352 9.72 -1.38 -16.08
C ILE A 352 9.75 0.16 -15.97
N ARG A 353 9.47 0.82 -17.09
CA ARG A 353 9.33 2.28 -17.19
C ARG A 353 8.03 2.68 -17.88
N ARG A 354 7.51 1.82 -18.76
CA ARG A 354 6.36 2.15 -19.60
C ARG A 354 5.32 1.05 -19.54
N VAL A 355 4.06 1.47 -19.60
CA VAL A 355 2.91 0.60 -19.86
C VAL A 355 2.26 1.02 -21.18
N ARG A 356 1.90 0.03 -22.00
CA ARG A 356 1.14 0.21 -23.23
C ARG A 356 0.08 -0.86 -23.37
N SER A 357 -0.96 -0.55 -24.14
CA SER A 357 -2.05 -1.48 -24.40
C SER A 357 -2.64 -1.33 -25.80
N ASN A 358 -3.28 -2.40 -26.29
CA ASN A 358 -4.08 -2.38 -27.51
C ASN A 358 -5.32 -1.44 -27.42
N ILE A 359 -5.68 -0.99 -26.21
CA ILE A 359 -6.79 -0.05 -26.00
C ILE A 359 -6.36 1.42 -25.97
N ASP A 360 -5.05 1.71 -26.09
CA ASP A 360 -4.49 3.07 -26.03
C ASP A 360 -4.88 3.91 -27.26
N ASP A 361 -5.01 3.28 -28.44
CA ASP A 361 -5.49 3.90 -29.68
C ASP A 361 -6.97 3.50 -29.93
N PRO A 362 -7.93 4.42 -29.75
CA PRO A 362 -9.34 4.14 -29.98
C PRO A 362 -9.67 3.73 -31.43
N ASP A 363 -8.99 4.31 -32.42
CA ASP A 363 -9.26 4.07 -33.83
C ASP A 363 -8.72 2.70 -34.26
N GLU A 364 -7.55 2.32 -33.74
CA GLU A 364 -7.00 0.97 -33.91
C GLU A 364 -7.84 -0.10 -33.17
N PHE A 365 -8.28 0.19 -31.95
CA PHE A 365 -9.11 -0.74 -31.19
C PHE A 365 -10.46 -1.03 -31.88
N VAL A 366 -11.14 -0.02 -32.39
CA VAL A 366 -12.41 -0.19 -33.13
C VAL A 366 -12.23 -0.98 -34.43
N ARG A 367 -11.08 -0.85 -35.10
CA ARG A 367 -10.79 -1.59 -36.35
C ARG A 367 -10.50 -3.07 -36.14
N ASN A 368 -10.10 -3.46 -34.93
CA ASN A 368 -9.68 -4.83 -34.58
C ASN A 368 -10.76 -5.62 -33.79
N GLN A 369 -11.95 -5.04 -33.60
CA GLN A 369 -13.17 -5.76 -33.21
C GLN A 369 -13.91 -6.27 -34.46
#